data_AF-A0A534JJI5-F1
#
_entry.id   AF-A0A534JJI5-F1
#
_cell.length_a   1.000
_cell.length_b   1.000
_cell.length_c   1.000
_cell.angle_alpha   90.00
_cell.angle_beta   90.00
_cell.angle_gamma   90.00
#
_symmetry.space_group_name_H-M   'P 1'
#
loop_
_entity.id
_entity.type
_entity.pdbx_description
1 polymer ?
#
loop_
_entity_poly.entity_id
_entity_poly.type
_entity_poly.pdbx_seq_one_letter_code
_entity_poly.pdbx_strand_id
1 'polypeptide(L)'
;MDRWQWIVDKVATPEDQENLALLARVIEVDFRGRVEREKDLTAFMAERYRWGNKTTRRRAMRLAGIGILRWARSERDHWTKIYELVSDVEPDAQATSAAGVLAGP
;
A
#
# COMPACT_ATOMS: atom_id res chain seq x y z
N MET A 1 -9.84 13.76 6.50
CA MET A 1 -8.91 14.50 5.60
C MET A 1 -8.78 13.66 4.33
N ASP A 2 -8.93 14.24 3.13
CA ASP A 2 -8.83 13.46 1.89
C ASP A 2 -7.41 12.89 1.72
N ARG A 3 -7.31 11.59 1.44
CA ARG A 3 -6.05 10.88 1.13
C ARG A 3 -5.20 11.59 0.06
N TRP A 4 -5.84 12.24 -0.91
CA TRP A 4 -5.15 13.04 -1.92
C TRP A 4 -4.42 14.22 -1.30
N GLN A 5 -5.09 14.97 -0.40
CA GLN A 5 -4.49 16.08 0.32
C GLN A 5 -3.27 15.62 1.12
N TRP A 6 -3.35 14.43 1.72
CA TRP A 6 -2.25 13.83 2.48
C TRP A 6 -1.03 13.48 1.61
N ILE A 7 -1.25 12.96 0.39
CA ILE A 7 -0.15 12.71 -0.56
C ILE A 7 0.51 14.03 -0.95
N VAL A 8 -0.27 15.06 -1.27
CA VAL A 8 0.24 16.38 -1.65
C VAL A 8 1.05 17.01 -0.51
N ASP A 9 0.61 16.86 0.73
CA ASP A 9 1.32 17.36 1.92
C ASP A 9 2.66 16.63 2.17
N LYS A 10 2.66 15.29 2.05
CA LYS A 10 3.82 14.45 2.40
C LYS A 10 4.83 14.23 1.28
N VAL A 11 4.50 14.56 0.04
CA VAL A 11 5.32 14.24 -1.14
C VAL A 11 5.70 15.53 -1.85
N ALA A 12 7.00 15.80 -1.95
CA ALA A 12 7.50 17.07 -2.48
C ALA A 12 7.36 17.21 -4.01
N THR A 13 7.48 16.11 -4.75
CA THR A 13 7.49 16.14 -6.22
C THR A 13 6.10 15.85 -6.78
N PRO A 14 5.56 16.70 -7.68
CA PRO A 14 4.23 16.50 -8.25
C PRO A 14 4.14 15.19 -9.04
N GLU A 15 5.22 14.78 -9.72
CA GLU A 15 5.27 13.49 -10.40
C GLU A 15 5.13 12.31 -9.42
N ASP A 16 5.77 12.35 -8.24
CA ASP A 16 5.59 11.29 -7.25
C ASP A 16 4.18 11.36 -6.63
N GLN A 17 3.59 12.54 -6.46
CA GLN A 17 2.22 12.69 -5.95
C GLN A 17 1.22 11.98 -6.88
N GLU A 18 1.28 12.26 -8.18
CA GLU A 18 0.43 11.63 -9.19
C GLU A 18 0.63 10.11 -9.23
N ASN A 19 1.88 9.67 -9.20
CA ASN A 19 2.21 8.25 -9.21
C ASN A 19 1.69 7.53 -7.94
N LEU A 20 1.85 8.11 -6.76
CA LEU A 20 1.38 7.51 -5.51
C LEU A 20 -0.14 7.50 -5.44
N ALA A 21 -0.79 8.57 -5.90
CA ALA A 21 -2.24 8.64 -5.98
C ALA A 21 -2.82 7.65 -6.99
N LEU A 22 -2.16 7.46 -8.13
CA LEU A 22 -2.54 6.43 -9.10
C LEU A 22 -2.48 5.04 -8.47
N LEU A 23 -1.38 4.72 -7.77
CA LEU A 23 -1.22 3.44 -7.10
C LEU A 23 -2.30 3.23 -6.02
N ALA A 24 -2.57 4.24 -5.20
CA ALA A 24 -3.65 4.18 -4.22
C ALA A 24 -5.02 3.97 -4.88
N ARG A 25 -5.31 4.68 -5.98
CA ARG A 25 -6.58 4.53 -6.70
C ARG A 25 -6.75 3.16 -7.34
N VAL A 26 -5.69 2.59 -7.91
CA VAL A 26 -5.71 1.22 -8.45
C VAL A 26 -6.03 0.22 -7.33
N ILE A 27 -5.40 0.36 -6.16
CA ILE A 27 -5.67 -0.53 -5.03
C ILE A 27 -7.12 -0.39 -4.54
N GLU A 28 -7.65 0.83 -4.51
CA GLU A 28 -9.04 1.09 -4.12
C GLU A 28 -10.05 0.52 -5.12
N VAL A 29 -9.88 0.81 -6.41
CA VAL A 29 -10.88 0.52 -7.44
C VAL A 29 -10.75 -0.91 -7.97
N ASP A 30 -9.54 -1.32 -8.37
CA ASP A 30 -9.30 -2.62 -9.00
C ASP A 30 -9.15 -3.72 -7.94
N PHE A 31 -8.56 -3.40 -6.78
CA PHE A 31 -8.35 -4.37 -5.69
C PHE A 31 -9.31 -4.17 -4.49
N ARG A 32 -10.34 -3.31 -4.62
CA ARG A 32 -11.36 -3.07 -3.59
C ARG A 32 -10.78 -2.70 -2.22
N GLY A 33 -9.64 -2.00 -2.21
CA GLY A 33 -8.95 -1.59 -0.99
C GLY A 33 -7.92 -2.60 -0.47
N ARG A 34 -7.83 -3.82 -1.02
CA ARG A 34 -6.94 -4.86 -0.48
C ARG A 34 -6.32 -5.73 -1.58
N VAL A 35 -4.99 -5.73 -1.59
CA VAL A 35 -4.16 -6.57 -2.45
C VAL A 35 -3.71 -7.79 -1.65
N GLU A 36 -4.19 -8.98 -1.99
CA GLU A 36 -3.78 -10.23 -1.33
C GLU A 36 -2.36 -10.68 -1.71
N ARG A 37 -1.84 -10.26 -2.86
CA ARG A 37 -0.51 -10.65 -3.34
C ARG A 37 0.23 -9.48 -3.99
N GLU A 38 1.41 -9.13 -3.47
CA GLU A 38 2.32 -8.16 -4.10
C GLU A 38 2.50 -8.45 -5.60
N LYS A 39 2.65 -9.74 -5.96
CA LYS A 39 2.80 -10.18 -7.35
C LYS A 39 1.67 -9.69 -8.26
N ASP A 40 0.42 -9.74 -7.78
CA ASP A 40 -0.75 -9.41 -8.59
C ASP A 40 -0.82 -7.90 -8.82
N LEU A 41 -0.51 -7.10 -7.79
CA LEU A 41 -0.35 -5.66 -7.92
C LEU A 41 0.79 -5.30 -8.88
N THR A 42 1.96 -5.94 -8.74
CA THR A 42 3.09 -5.65 -9.62
C THR A 42 2.83 -6.07 -11.06
N ALA A 43 2.17 -7.21 -11.29
CA ALA A 43 1.81 -7.69 -12.61
C ALA A 43 0.79 -6.74 -13.27
N PHE A 44 -0.24 -6.34 -12.53
CA PHE A 44 -1.24 -5.38 -13.00
C PHE A 44 -0.63 -4.03 -13.37
N MET A 45 0.26 -3.51 -12.52
CA MET A 45 0.95 -2.24 -12.80
C MET A 45 1.96 -2.35 -13.95
N ALA A 46 2.62 -3.50 -14.10
CA ALA A 46 3.51 -3.76 -15.23
C ALA A 46 2.74 -3.83 -16.55
N GLU A 47 1.59 -4.49 -16.56
CA GLU A 47 0.76 -4.65 -17.76
C GLU A 47 0.08 -3.34 -18.18
N ARG A 48 -0.53 -2.63 -17.22
CA ARG A 48 -1.37 -1.46 -17.50
C ARG A 48 -0.61 -0.14 -17.52
N TYR A 49 0.44 -0.02 -16.71
CA TYR A 49 1.19 1.24 -16.52
C TYR A 49 2.69 1.11 -16.81
N ARG A 50 3.16 -0.06 -17.27
CA ARG A 50 4.57 -0.36 -17.56
C ARG A 50 5.53 -0.13 -16.39
N TRP A 51 5.04 -0.25 -15.15
CA TRP A 51 5.90 -0.14 -13.97
C TRP A 51 6.56 -1.48 -13.66
N GLY A 52 7.90 -1.48 -13.57
CA GLY A 52 8.63 -2.66 -13.10
C GLY A 52 8.36 -2.96 -11.61
N ASN A 53 8.50 -4.23 -11.22
CA ASN A 53 8.28 -4.70 -9.84
C ASN A 53 8.98 -3.83 -8.78
N LYS A 54 10.24 -3.43 -9.03
CA LYS A 54 11.03 -2.59 -8.13
C LYS A 54 10.41 -1.21 -7.94
N THR A 55 9.87 -0.60 -9.00
CA THR A 55 9.24 0.72 -8.97
C THR A 55 7.93 0.66 -8.20
N THR A 56 7.06 -0.29 -8.54
CA THR A 56 5.78 -0.49 -7.85
C THR A 56 5.99 -0.74 -6.36
N ARG A 57 6.94 -1.61 -6.00
CA ARG A 57 7.28 -1.89 -4.60
C ARG A 57 7.82 -0.67 -3.87
N ARG A 58 8.73 0.10 -4.49
CA ARG A 58 9.25 1.34 -3.89
C ARG A 58 8.12 2.34 -3.61
N ARG A 59 7.19 2.49 -4.55
CA ARG A 59 6.03 3.38 -4.41
C ARG A 59 5.04 2.89 -3.37
N ALA A 60 4.75 1.58 -3.31
CA ALA A 60 3.92 0.97 -2.28
C ALA A 60 4.52 1.17 -0.87
N MET A 61 5.83 0.99 -0.72
CA MET A 61 6.51 1.27 0.56
C MET A 61 6.43 2.75 0.94
N ARG A 62 6.46 3.66 -0.04
CA ARG A 62 6.32 5.09 0.21
C ARG A 62 4.89 5.46 0.63
N LEU A 63 3.87 4.90 -0.02
CA LEU A 63 2.48 5.00 0.44
C LEU A 63 2.30 4.49 1.87
N ALA A 64 3.00 3.40 2.21
CA ALA A 64 2.97 2.87 3.56
C ALA A 64 3.71 3.76 4.57
N GLY A 65 4.84 4.34 4.18
CA GLY A 65 5.59 5.29 5.02
C GLY A 65 4.81 6.57 5.33
N ILE A 66 3.86 6.95 4.47
CA ILE A 66 2.95 8.08 4.74
C ILE A 66 1.62 7.64 5.37
N GLY A 67 1.41 6.36 5.69
CA GLY A 67 0.21 5.90 6.40
C GLY A 67 -1.05 5.71 5.54
N ILE A 68 -0.95 5.80 4.21
CA ILE A 68 -2.09 5.53 3.31
C ILE A 68 -2.26 4.02 3.07
N LEU A 69 -1.16 3.27 3.15
CA LEU A 69 -1.14 1.84 2.88
C LEU A 69 -0.59 1.08 4.09
N ARG A 70 -1.25 0.02 4.53
CA ARG A 70 -0.67 -0.96 5.43
C ARG A 70 -0.19 -2.17 4.64
N TRP A 71 0.87 -2.80 5.12
CA TRP A 71 1.31 -4.07 4.56
C TRP A 71 1.41 -5.10 5.68
N ALA A 72 0.94 -6.31 5.37
CA ALA A 72 0.98 -7.45 6.26
C ALA A 72 1.57 -8.65 5.52
N ARG A 73 1.94 -9.70 6.26
CA ARG A 73 2.27 -10.99 5.66
C ARG A 73 1.00 -11.84 5.65
N SER A 74 0.76 -12.52 4.54
CA SER A 74 -0.34 -13.46 4.39
C SER A 74 -0.19 -14.62 5.37
N GLU A 75 -1.24 -14.95 6.10
CA GLU A 75 -1.26 -16.08 7.04
C GLU A 75 -1.28 -17.44 6.31
N ARG A 76 -1.70 -17.48 5.04
CA ARG A 76 -1.72 -18.74 4.26
C ARG A 76 -0.32 -19.25 3.90
N ASP A 77 0.58 -18.31 3.66
CA ASP A 77 1.87 -18.59 3.03
C ASP A 77 3.04 -18.03 3.84
N HIS A 78 2.82 -17.11 4.77
CA HIS A 78 3.84 -16.41 5.58
C HIS A 78 4.92 -15.63 4.78
N TRP A 79 5.06 -15.84 3.47
CA TRP A 79 6.00 -15.15 2.57
C TRP A 79 5.34 -14.11 1.65
N THR A 80 4.03 -14.22 1.42
CA THR A 80 3.30 -13.27 0.55
C THR A 80 3.00 -11.97 1.29
N LYS A 81 3.35 -10.83 0.68
CA LYS A 81 2.98 -9.51 1.19
C LYS A 81 1.59 -9.12 0.70
N ILE A 82 0.73 -8.81 1.66
CA ILE A 82 -0.61 -8.24 1.46
C ILE A 82 -0.49 -6.73 1.66
N TYR A 83 -1.16 -5.96 0.82
CA TYR A 83 -1.30 -4.53 1.00
C TYR A 83 -2.77 -4.17 1.21
N GLU A 84 -3.05 -3.27 2.13
CA GLU A 84 -4.39 -2.81 2.43
C GLU A 84 -4.41 -1.29 2.52
N LEU A 85 -5.42 -0.66 1.92
CA LEU A 85 -5.64 0.78 2.03
C LEU A 85 -6.21 1.10 3.40
N VAL A 86 -5.63 2.08 4.07
CA VAL A 86 -6.15 2.56 5.35
C VAL A 86 -7.33 3.49 5.05
N SER A 87 -8.53 3.11 5.51
CA SER A 87 -9.77 3.86 5.25
C SER A 87 -9.83 5.19 6.00
N ASP A 88 -9.21 5.25 7.18
CA ASP A 88 -9.03 6.47 7.94
C ASP A 88 -7.55 6.83 7.87
N VAL A 89 -7.20 7.93 7.19
CA VAL A 89 -5.83 8.44 7.23
C VAL A 89 -5.63 9.04 8.61
N GLU A 90 -5.51 8.19 9.63
CA GLU A 90 -5.12 8.61 10.97
C GLU A 90 -3.63 8.94 10.91
N PRO A 91 -3.26 10.22 11.09
CA PRO A 91 -1.88 10.55 11.35
C PRO A 91 -1.54 9.91 12.70
N ASP A 92 -0.58 8.98 12.71
CA ASP A 92 -0.02 8.35 13.91
C ASP A 92 -0.76 7.10 14.44
N ALA A 93 -0.83 6.03 13.63
CA ALA A 93 -1.00 4.68 14.18
C ALA A 93 -0.32 3.58 13.33
N GLN A 94 0.79 3.08 13.88
CA GLN A 94 1.36 1.74 13.70
C GLN A 94 2.30 1.49 12.50
N ALA A 95 3.58 1.77 12.75
CA ALA A 95 4.71 0.93 12.37
C ALA A 95 4.82 -0.35 13.25
N THR A 96 3.72 -0.88 13.78
CA THR A 96 3.73 -2.05 14.68
C THR A 96 2.77 -3.11 14.19
N SER A 97 3.30 -4.05 13.41
CA SER A 97 2.79 -5.42 13.31
C SER A 97 3.95 -6.34 12.93
N ALA A 98 4.97 -6.32 13.80
CA ALA A 98 5.83 -7.47 13.99
C ALA A 98 5.32 -8.21 15.23
N ALA A 99 4.82 -9.43 14.98
CA ALA A 99 4.63 -10.53 15.93
C ALA A 99 3.60 -10.40 17.07
N GLY A 100 2.60 -11.31 17.02
CA GLY A 100 2.18 -12.10 18.18
C GLY A 100 0.83 -11.73 18.82
N VAL A 101 -0.19 -12.54 18.55
CA VAL A 101 -1.18 -12.89 19.59
C VAL A 101 -1.40 -14.40 19.56
N LEU A 102 -0.68 -15.07 20.46
CA LEU A 102 -1.10 -16.31 21.10
C LEU A 102 -2.25 -15.99 22.07
N ALA A 103 -3.38 -16.69 21.96
CA ALA A 103 -4.38 -16.97 23.01
C ALA A 103 -5.56 -17.70 22.33
N GLY A 104 -6.10 -18.84 22.75
CA GLY A 104 -6.00 -19.74 23.90
C GLY A 104 -7.00 -20.90 23.65
N PRO A 105 -7.32 -21.80 24.59
CA PRO A 105 -7.11 -21.75 26.04
C PRO A 105 -5.99 -22.66 26.57
#